data_AF-Q6BU78-F1
#
_entry.id   AF-Q6BU78-F1
#
_cell.length_a   1.000
_cell.length_b   1.000
_cell.length_c   1.000
_cell.angle_alpha   90.00
_cell.angle_beta   90.00
_cell.angle_gamma   90.00
#
_symmetry.space_group_name_H-M   'P 1'
#
loop_
_entity.id
_entity.type
_entity.pdbx_description
1 polymer ?
#
loop_
_entity_poly.entity_id
_entity_poly.type
_entity_poly.pdbx_seq_one_letter_code
_entity_poly.pdbx_strand_id
1 'polypeptide(L)'
;MSFHTIEYSAGMVSPNSNNQLALGNVQSGAAASHGIFTYDGGIPMLFFVPFNDPNRYEYKQKIISHGGIITDTEPNESTGNRIILLSSFNIRGQLCFKLSFIDDSIKNNGVCDLSNYKYQIPEVYDPSSVSGQNKVIKINSEGDGADQNDAAAFSNVLSRNVRPPPMRTSRRFTDLKDEYILKQIRLNPRLRNSHKFFDGLALHDVLKGHTGNSIRSRYRNHLESRLAYVYKTDEDGVLIKSADGKNIRDSLENLPKTLKNRFTALEDFNLCTELIEYSRLKYYEDLESGAVDKDEDGKPKPFDLYQEFTAPVSFFAMMAKNYPSHSYHSWRDRYRKFVRQYGAQKYIDDYNRSIQNGETPEQMKNFTGKKAGLTRGFKELIGSSYNDNYRALPSNENAGDDGAIDEKIKQIRSSNYANAAENAGEHEIQEGEGESNNDIESVIESQSQAESQPQGKGGSLLDSQSTSQMWSDFDIKYLPEGITLEHLLNKNFFKISPNEISTRVETILNDIELAAPAVLLKSFNEIGINDVFTAHLIMAATGDIVNMQVFIDQFLHLIPHLSEDKLYDGLQIEDTDGIWTSKLDNYLLSGSKQDMKKLQAIQSPQSIEARRHFLEKFS
;
A
#
# COMPACT_ATOMS: atom_id res chain seq x y z
N MET A 1 39.56 -5.01 3.37
CA MET A 1 40.05 -6.09 2.49
C MET A 1 39.69 -5.70 1.07
N SER A 2 40.69 -5.44 0.24
CA SER A 2 40.55 -4.99 -1.16
C SER A 2 40.33 -6.20 -2.06
N PHE A 3 39.32 -6.15 -2.93
CA PHE A 3 39.12 -7.15 -3.98
C PHE A 3 39.33 -6.49 -5.34
N HIS A 4 40.19 -7.14 -6.13
CA HIS A 4 40.66 -6.72 -7.44
C HIS A 4 39.56 -6.87 -8.50
N THR A 5 39.44 -5.82 -9.32
CA THR A 5 38.74 -5.79 -10.60
C THR A 5 39.49 -6.63 -11.62
N ILE A 6 38.83 -7.58 -12.27
CA ILE A 6 39.37 -8.28 -13.45
C ILE A 6 38.84 -7.55 -14.70
N GLU A 7 39.73 -6.85 -15.40
CA GLU A 7 39.50 -6.35 -16.76
C GLU A 7 39.79 -7.45 -17.78
N TYR A 8 38.94 -7.58 -18.81
CA TYR A 8 39.27 -8.38 -19.99
C TYR A 8 39.62 -7.47 -21.16
N SER A 9 40.84 -7.65 -21.64
CA SER A 9 41.44 -7.00 -22.80
C SER A 9 40.95 -7.59 -24.12
N ALA A 10 40.57 -6.70 -25.05
CA ALA A 10 40.28 -7.01 -26.44
C ALA A 10 41.56 -7.40 -27.20
N GLY A 11 41.50 -8.48 -27.98
CA GLY A 11 42.55 -8.81 -28.94
C GLY A 11 42.44 -10.22 -29.50
N MET A 12 42.06 -10.33 -30.78
CA MET A 12 42.81 -11.02 -31.84
C MET A 12 41.89 -11.60 -32.93
N VAL A 13 42.09 -11.01 -34.10
CA VAL A 13 41.61 -11.32 -35.44
C VAL A 13 42.21 -12.66 -35.94
N SER A 14 41.44 -13.42 -36.72
CA SER A 14 41.82 -14.57 -37.58
C SER A 14 42.94 -14.21 -38.60
N PRO A 15 43.57 -15.10 -39.44
CA PRO A 15 43.01 -16.32 -40.06
C PRO A 15 43.97 -17.51 -40.36
N ASN A 16 43.38 -18.62 -40.85
CA ASN A 16 43.90 -19.65 -41.78
C ASN A 16 45.10 -20.57 -41.41
N SER A 17 44.87 -21.90 -41.36
CA SER A 17 45.09 -22.87 -42.46
C SER A 17 45.43 -24.30 -42.01
N ASN A 18 44.72 -25.27 -42.61
CA ASN A 18 45.05 -26.68 -42.89
C ASN A 18 45.81 -27.55 -41.87
N ASN A 19 45.12 -28.61 -41.38
CA ASN A 19 45.53 -29.97 -41.71
C ASN A 19 44.40 -31.00 -41.50
N GLN A 20 44.19 -31.82 -42.54
CA GLN A 20 43.31 -32.99 -42.57
C GLN A 20 43.90 -34.13 -41.72
N LEU A 21 43.04 -34.94 -41.10
CA LEU A 21 43.14 -36.40 -41.13
C LEU A 21 41.75 -37.02 -40.85
N ALA A 22 41.40 -37.98 -41.68
CA ALA A 22 40.08 -38.57 -41.85
C ALA A 22 39.85 -39.82 -40.97
N LEU A 23 38.59 -40.08 -40.58
CA LEU A 23 37.85 -41.35 -40.79
C LEU A 23 36.53 -41.36 -40.02
N GLY A 24 35.42 -41.66 -40.71
CA GLY A 24 34.18 -42.17 -40.10
C GLY A 24 32.87 -41.52 -40.57
N ASN A 25 32.39 -41.90 -41.75
CA ASN A 25 31.03 -41.61 -42.21
C ASN A 25 29.99 -42.37 -41.37
N VAL A 26 29.11 -41.63 -40.69
CA VAL A 26 27.74 -42.06 -40.36
C VAL A 26 26.79 -40.97 -40.86
N GLN A 27 25.80 -41.39 -41.64
CA GLN A 27 24.83 -40.53 -42.30
C GLN A 27 24.01 -39.70 -41.30
N SER A 28 24.12 -38.37 -41.44
CA SER A 28 23.07 -37.35 -41.35
C SER A 28 21.86 -37.63 -40.46
N GLY A 29 21.85 -36.96 -39.29
CA GLY A 29 20.65 -36.64 -38.52
C GLY A 29 20.83 -35.28 -37.82
N ALA A 30 20.20 -34.24 -38.37
CA ALA A 30 20.03 -32.88 -37.83
C ALA A 30 21.29 -32.18 -37.28
N ALA A 31 21.95 -31.38 -38.13
CA ALA A 31 22.80 -30.30 -37.62
C ALA A 31 21.92 -29.35 -36.78
N ALA A 32 22.07 -29.37 -35.47
CA ALA A 32 21.44 -28.39 -34.59
C ALA A 32 21.91 -27.00 -35.06
N SER A 33 20.98 -26.20 -35.57
CA SER A 33 21.21 -24.82 -35.94
C SER A 33 21.79 -24.11 -34.72
N HIS A 34 23.08 -23.79 -34.75
CA HIS A 34 23.71 -23.00 -33.70
C HIS A 34 23.08 -21.62 -33.76
N GLY A 35 22.18 -21.33 -32.81
CA GLY A 35 21.55 -20.02 -32.70
C GLY A 35 22.61 -18.96 -32.44
N ILE A 36 22.43 -17.77 -33.04
CA ILE A 36 23.35 -16.64 -32.89
C ILE A 36 23.61 -16.34 -31.40
N PHE A 37 22.60 -16.46 -30.55
CA PHE A 37 22.71 -16.16 -29.12
C PHE A 37 22.98 -17.42 -28.28
N THR A 38 24.00 -18.19 -28.66
CA THR A 38 24.49 -19.34 -27.90
C THR A 38 25.99 -19.19 -27.63
N TYR A 39 26.44 -19.58 -26.44
CA TYR A 39 27.85 -19.70 -26.10
C TYR A 39 28.48 -20.94 -26.75
N ASP A 40 29.81 -20.99 -26.77
CA ASP A 40 30.56 -22.18 -27.16
C ASP A 40 30.08 -23.39 -26.35
N GLY A 41 29.64 -24.45 -27.04
CA GLY A 41 28.99 -25.61 -26.45
C GLY A 41 27.45 -25.60 -26.50
N GLY A 42 26.84 -24.63 -27.19
CA GLY A 42 25.41 -24.60 -27.48
C GLY A 42 24.53 -24.13 -26.32
N ILE A 43 25.12 -23.54 -25.27
CA ILE A 43 24.39 -23.02 -24.11
C ILE A 43 23.75 -21.69 -24.50
N PRO A 44 22.42 -21.51 -24.39
CA PRO A 44 21.76 -20.26 -24.77
C PRO A 44 22.14 -19.12 -23.84
N MET A 45 22.30 -17.92 -24.41
CA MET A 45 22.50 -16.69 -23.65
C MET A 45 21.19 -16.26 -22.97
N LEU A 46 21.26 -15.77 -21.74
CA LEU A 46 20.12 -15.27 -20.99
C LEU A 46 20.01 -13.76 -21.10
N PHE A 47 18.84 -13.29 -21.49
CA PHE A 47 18.50 -11.88 -21.61
C PHE A 47 17.36 -11.52 -20.67
N PHE A 48 17.38 -10.30 -20.17
CA PHE A 48 16.24 -9.67 -19.53
C PHE A 48 15.90 -8.39 -20.30
N VAL A 49 14.65 -8.28 -20.74
CA VAL A 49 14.09 -7.07 -21.34
C VAL A 49 12.95 -6.60 -20.45
N PRO A 50 13.02 -5.40 -19.85
CA PRO A 50 12.01 -4.87 -18.93
C PRO A 50 10.60 -4.97 -19.49
N PHE A 51 9.62 -5.29 -18.63
CA PHE A 51 8.22 -5.45 -19.04
C PHE A 51 7.60 -4.19 -19.66
N ASN A 52 8.11 -3.02 -19.28
CA ASN A 52 7.71 -1.71 -19.77
C ASN A 52 8.53 -1.23 -20.98
N ASP A 53 9.45 -2.03 -21.53
CA ASP A 53 10.17 -1.63 -22.73
C ASP A 53 9.25 -1.66 -23.96
N PRO A 54 9.11 -0.55 -24.73
CA PRO A 54 8.15 -0.47 -25.84
C PRO A 54 8.42 -1.50 -26.93
N ASN A 55 9.68 -1.92 -27.08
CA ASN A 55 10.09 -2.88 -28.10
C ASN A 55 10.24 -4.30 -27.53
N ARG A 56 9.81 -4.56 -26.28
CA ARG A 56 9.97 -5.86 -25.62
C ARG A 56 9.44 -7.02 -26.45
N TYR A 57 8.24 -6.89 -26.99
CA TYR A 57 7.61 -7.98 -27.75
C TYR A 57 8.42 -8.34 -28.99
N GLU A 58 8.85 -7.33 -29.76
CA GLU A 58 9.66 -7.51 -30.97
C GLU A 58 10.99 -8.20 -30.65
N TYR A 59 11.75 -7.64 -29.70
CA TYR A 59 13.07 -8.17 -29.37
C TYR A 59 12.98 -9.51 -28.64
N LYS A 60 11.86 -9.79 -27.95
CA LYS A 60 11.60 -11.11 -27.40
C LYS A 60 11.53 -12.18 -28.47
N GLN A 61 10.83 -11.90 -29.56
CA GLN A 61 10.78 -12.84 -30.69
C GLN A 61 12.13 -12.96 -31.40
N LYS A 62 12.85 -11.85 -31.61
CA LYS A 62 14.19 -11.86 -32.24
C LYS A 62 15.21 -12.69 -31.44
N ILE A 63 15.24 -12.53 -30.12
CA ILE A 63 16.15 -13.28 -29.24
C ILE A 63 15.85 -14.78 -29.26
N ILE A 64 14.58 -15.15 -29.09
CA ILE A 64 14.15 -16.57 -29.04
C ILE A 64 14.37 -17.27 -30.39
N SER A 65 14.00 -16.62 -31.49
CA SER A 65 14.17 -17.16 -32.85
C SER A 65 15.64 -17.41 -33.24
N HIS A 66 16.59 -16.75 -32.57
CA HIS A 66 18.02 -16.91 -32.80
C HIS A 66 18.74 -17.62 -31.64
N GLY A 67 18.00 -18.40 -30.83
CA GLY A 67 18.55 -19.34 -29.87
C GLY A 67 18.88 -18.79 -28.48
N GLY A 68 18.50 -17.54 -28.17
CA GLY A 68 18.62 -16.97 -26.83
C GLY A 68 17.39 -17.26 -25.95
N ILE A 69 17.53 -17.07 -24.64
CA ILE A 69 16.43 -17.21 -23.67
C ILE A 69 16.14 -15.86 -23.02
N ILE A 70 14.85 -15.54 -22.85
CA ILE A 70 14.43 -14.41 -22.02
C ILE A 70 13.94 -14.90 -20.68
N THR A 71 14.49 -14.30 -19.63
CA THR A 71 14.03 -14.50 -18.25
C THR A 71 13.11 -13.38 -17.83
N ASP A 72 12.18 -13.70 -16.94
CA ASP A 72 11.31 -12.72 -16.26
C ASP A 72 11.94 -12.22 -14.93
N THR A 73 13.14 -12.72 -14.58
CA THR A 73 13.88 -12.30 -13.39
C THR A 73 14.88 -11.19 -13.73
N GLU A 74 14.75 -10.05 -13.04
CA GLU A 74 15.72 -8.94 -13.16
C GLU A 74 17.12 -9.36 -12.69
N PRO A 75 18.19 -8.88 -13.35
CA PRO A 75 19.55 -9.11 -12.88
C PRO A 75 19.76 -8.43 -11.53
N ASN A 76 20.18 -9.21 -10.53
CA ASN A 76 20.59 -8.73 -9.22
C ASN A 76 21.97 -9.29 -8.83
N GLU A 77 22.54 -8.81 -7.72
CA GLU A 77 23.86 -9.22 -7.24
C GLU A 77 23.98 -10.75 -7.02
N SER A 78 22.88 -11.44 -6.71
CA SER A 78 22.84 -12.89 -6.47
C SER A 78 22.75 -13.74 -7.74
N THR A 79 22.21 -13.20 -8.84
CA THR A 79 22.11 -13.91 -10.13
C THR A 79 23.42 -13.93 -10.93
N GLY A 80 24.40 -13.12 -10.52
CA GLY A 80 25.69 -12.97 -11.21
C GLY A 80 25.58 -12.37 -12.62
N ASN A 81 26.71 -12.10 -13.27
CA ASN A 81 26.80 -11.50 -14.62
C ASN A 81 26.28 -12.39 -15.77
N ARG A 82 25.37 -13.33 -15.50
CA ARG A 82 24.86 -14.31 -16.48
C ARG A 82 23.62 -13.83 -17.24
N ILE A 83 22.96 -12.77 -16.78
CA ILE A 83 21.78 -12.19 -17.43
C ILE A 83 22.17 -10.85 -18.06
N ILE A 84 21.95 -10.72 -19.37
CA ILE A 84 22.21 -9.49 -20.11
C ILE A 84 20.94 -8.63 -20.09
N LEU A 85 21.01 -7.48 -19.43
CA LEU A 85 19.94 -6.49 -19.42
C LEU A 85 19.96 -5.67 -20.70
N LEU A 86 18.89 -5.79 -21.50
CA LEU A 86 18.69 -5.01 -22.72
C LEU A 86 17.49 -4.09 -22.57
N SER A 87 17.64 -2.84 -23.00
CA SER A 87 16.53 -1.89 -23.07
C SER A 87 16.71 -0.88 -24.20
N SER A 88 15.60 -0.30 -24.64
CA SER A 88 15.50 0.87 -25.51
C SER A 88 16.05 2.13 -24.83
N PHE A 89 16.13 2.16 -23.50
CA PHE A 89 16.57 3.31 -22.71
C PHE A 89 17.58 2.94 -21.61
N ASN A 90 18.28 3.95 -21.08
CA ASN A 90 19.24 3.75 -19.98
C ASN A 90 18.50 3.58 -18.65
N ILE A 91 18.68 2.44 -17.99
CA ILE A 91 18.11 2.18 -16.66
C ILE A 91 19.14 2.59 -15.60
N ARG A 92 18.83 3.66 -14.85
CA ARG A 92 19.75 4.23 -13.85
C ARG A 92 20.08 3.22 -12.75
N GLY A 93 21.37 3.10 -12.44
CA GLY A 93 21.87 2.23 -11.36
C GLY A 93 22.09 0.77 -11.75
N GLN A 94 21.81 0.39 -13.00
CA GLN A 94 22.06 -0.97 -13.50
C GLN A 94 22.92 -0.94 -14.78
N LEU A 95 23.70 -1.99 -14.99
CA LEU A 95 24.45 -2.17 -16.23
C LEU A 95 23.48 -2.62 -17.34
N CYS A 96 23.01 -1.67 -18.13
CA CYS A 96 22.08 -1.89 -19.23
C CYS A 96 22.75 -1.67 -20.60
N PHE A 97 22.34 -2.46 -21.60
CA PHE A 97 22.81 -2.36 -22.99
C PHE A 97 21.66 -2.04 -23.94
N LYS A 98 21.97 -1.38 -25.06
CA LYS A 98 21.01 -1.00 -26.10
C LYS A 98 20.47 -2.22 -26.83
N LEU A 99 19.18 -2.23 -27.16
CA LEU A 99 18.55 -3.29 -27.96
C LEU A 99 19.17 -3.46 -29.36
N SER A 100 19.77 -2.42 -29.94
CA SER A 100 20.45 -2.49 -31.25
C SER A 100 21.57 -3.55 -31.29
N PHE A 101 22.07 -3.98 -30.13
CA PHE A 101 22.95 -5.14 -29.99
C PHE A 101 22.38 -6.39 -30.67
N ILE A 102 21.08 -6.64 -30.52
CA ILE A 102 20.41 -7.81 -31.10
C ILE A 102 20.34 -7.70 -32.61
N ASP A 103 19.94 -6.53 -33.12
CA ASP A 103 19.81 -6.30 -34.56
C ASP A 103 21.16 -6.42 -35.26
N ASP A 104 22.22 -5.82 -34.70
CA ASP A 104 23.55 -5.88 -35.27
C ASP A 104 24.15 -7.29 -35.17
N SER A 105 23.88 -8.02 -34.07
CA SER A 105 24.33 -9.42 -33.94
C SER A 105 23.66 -10.35 -34.96
N ILE A 106 22.37 -10.15 -35.22
CA ILE A 106 21.65 -10.88 -36.25
C ILE A 106 22.19 -10.52 -37.64
N LYS A 107 22.35 -9.23 -37.92
CA LYS A 107 22.85 -8.73 -39.20
C LYS A 107 24.27 -9.22 -39.52
N ASN A 108 25.12 -9.31 -38.51
CA ASN A 108 26.50 -9.78 -38.64
C ASN A 108 26.62 -11.31 -38.54
N ASN A 109 25.50 -12.04 -38.36
CA ASN A 109 25.44 -13.48 -38.20
C ASN A 109 26.38 -14.01 -37.08
N GLY A 110 26.45 -13.28 -35.97
CA GLY A 110 27.32 -13.57 -34.84
C GLY A 110 27.17 -12.54 -33.71
N VAL A 111 27.45 -12.95 -32.47
CA VAL A 111 27.34 -12.08 -31.30
C VAL A 111 28.33 -10.91 -31.42
N CYS A 112 27.80 -9.69 -31.43
CA CYS A 112 28.63 -8.47 -31.45
C CYS A 112 29.28 -8.22 -30.08
N ASP A 113 30.29 -7.36 -30.01
CA ASP A 113 30.87 -6.97 -28.73
C ASP A 113 29.89 -6.07 -27.95
N LEU A 114 29.40 -6.60 -26.83
CA LEU A 114 28.39 -6.00 -25.96
C LEU A 114 28.85 -4.65 -25.38
N SER A 115 30.16 -4.43 -25.23
CA SER A 115 30.72 -3.19 -24.66
C SER A 115 30.35 -1.94 -25.48
N ASN A 116 30.21 -2.08 -26.80
CA ASN A 116 29.84 -1.00 -27.73
C ASN A 116 28.37 -0.55 -27.59
N TYR A 117 27.55 -1.36 -26.92
CA TYR A 117 26.13 -1.12 -26.75
C TYR A 117 25.79 -0.65 -25.34
N LYS A 118 26.79 -0.45 -24.47
CA LYS A 118 26.58 0.06 -23.11
C LYS A 118 26.06 1.49 -23.17
N TYR A 119 25.05 1.81 -22.36
CA TYR A 119 24.66 3.20 -22.16
C TYR A 119 25.79 3.96 -21.46
N GLN A 120 26.16 5.13 -21.98
CA GLN A 120 27.10 6.02 -21.32
C GLN A 120 26.46 6.46 -19.99
N ILE A 121 27.05 6.03 -18.89
CA ILE A 121 26.68 6.49 -17.56
C ILE A 121 27.32 7.89 -17.43
N PRO A 122 26.55 8.96 -17.17
CA PRO A 122 27.16 10.23 -16.78
C PRO A 122 27.96 9.95 -15.51
N GLU A 123 29.27 10.20 -15.54
CA GLU A 123 30.14 10.02 -14.37
C GLU A 123 29.48 10.66 -13.16
N VAL A 124 29.31 9.85 -12.12
CA VAL A 124 28.75 10.27 -10.84
C VAL A 124 29.59 11.43 -10.34
N TYR A 125 28.93 12.56 -10.10
CA TYR A 125 29.47 13.74 -9.45
C TYR A 125 30.20 13.34 -8.17
N ASP A 126 31.53 13.45 -8.19
CA ASP A 126 32.36 13.35 -6.99
C ASP A 126 32.23 14.66 -6.19
N PRO A 127 31.64 14.65 -4.98
CA PRO A 127 31.50 15.85 -4.18
C PRO A 127 32.83 16.39 -3.64
N SER A 128 33.98 15.79 -3.97
CA SER A 128 35.30 16.26 -3.56
C SER A 128 36.01 17.20 -4.55
N SER A 129 35.41 17.50 -5.71
CA SER A 129 36.01 18.39 -6.72
C SER A 129 35.17 19.64 -7.04
N VAL A 130 34.96 20.52 -6.06
CA VAL A 130 34.78 21.97 -6.33
C VAL A 130 35.53 22.77 -5.25
N SER A 131 36.80 23.07 -5.54
CA SER A 131 37.52 24.17 -4.90
C SER A 131 37.01 25.48 -5.50
N GLY A 132 36.44 26.37 -4.69
CA GLY A 132 35.90 27.64 -5.17
C GLY A 132 35.59 28.63 -4.05
N GLN A 133 36.65 29.10 -3.39
CA GLN A 133 36.73 30.36 -2.64
C GLN A 133 35.76 30.54 -1.45
N ASN A 134 36.28 30.26 -0.25
CA ASN A 134 36.05 31.17 0.87
C ASN A 134 37.34 31.40 1.67
N LYS A 135 37.65 32.69 1.77
CA LYS A 135 38.90 33.29 2.21
C LYS A 135 39.00 33.19 3.74
N VAL A 136 39.80 32.25 4.23
CA VAL A 136 40.21 32.19 5.64
C VAL A 136 41.22 33.31 5.89
N ILE A 137 40.81 34.36 6.60
CA ILE A 137 41.75 35.29 7.23
C ILE A 137 42.12 34.69 8.59
N LYS A 138 43.39 34.28 8.68
CA LYS A 138 44.09 33.91 9.91
C LYS A 138 44.12 35.10 10.87
N ILE A 139 43.90 34.83 12.16
CA ILE A 139 44.39 35.70 13.24
C ILE A 139 45.31 34.83 14.11
N ASN A 140 46.48 35.40 14.37
CA ASN A 140 47.69 34.77 14.89
C ASN A 140 47.57 34.34 16.36
N SER A 141 48.36 33.32 16.70
CA SER A 141 48.79 32.95 18.04
C SER A 141 50.20 33.50 18.33
N GLU A 142 50.36 34.19 19.45
CA GLU A 142 51.57 34.51 20.25
C GLU A 142 51.07 35.58 21.25
N GLY A 143 51.28 35.59 22.56
CA GLY A 143 52.06 34.85 23.56
C GLY A 143 52.00 35.70 24.86
N ASP A 144 52.27 35.07 26.01
CA ASP A 144 52.61 35.65 27.33
C ASP A 144 51.52 36.14 28.32
N GLY A 145 51.62 35.64 29.56
CA GLY A 145 51.53 36.47 30.76
C GLY A 145 50.52 36.11 31.85
N ALA A 146 50.94 35.21 32.76
CA ALA A 146 50.73 35.15 34.23
C ALA A 146 49.58 35.87 35.00
N ASP A 147 49.18 35.15 36.07
CA ASP A 147 48.71 35.56 37.40
C ASP A 147 47.20 35.69 37.77
N GLN A 148 46.79 34.74 38.62
CA GLN A 148 46.20 34.85 39.98
C GLN A 148 44.92 35.68 40.26
N ASN A 149 44.02 34.98 40.99
CA ASN A 149 43.03 35.46 41.98
C ASN A 149 41.87 36.36 41.50
N ASP A 150 40.63 35.86 41.60
CA ASP A 150 39.78 36.17 42.76
C ASP A 150 38.36 35.60 42.64
N ALA A 151 37.99 34.90 43.71
CA ALA A 151 36.63 34.52 44.02
C ALA A 151 35.98 35.66 44.82
N ALA A 152 35.13 36.48 44.19
CA ALA A 152 34.08 37.26 44.87
C ALA A 152 33.27 38.09 43.86
N ALA A 153 32.11 37.59 43.43
CA ALA A 153 30.99 38.45 43.00
C ALA A 153 29.66 37.66 42.98
N PHE A 154 29.37 36.95 44.07
CA PHE A 154 28.00 36.64 44.46
C PHE A 154 27.39 37.92 45.04
N SER A 155 26.61 38.66 44.23
CA SER A 155 25.58 39.62 44.64
C SER A 155 25.42 40.65 43.54
N ASN A 156 24.43 40.45 42.66
CA ASN A 156 23.61 41.49 42.02
C ASN A 156 23.02 40.95 40.71
N VAL A 157 21.88 40.23 40.76
CA VAL A 157 20.73 40.41 39.84
C VAL A 157 19.51 39.68 40.45
N LEU A 158 18.95 40.23 41.52
CA LEU A 158 17.55 40.00 41.89
C LEU A 158 16.86 41.35 41.82
N SER A 159 16.24 41.66 40.69
CA SER A 159 15.12 42.61 40.52
C SER A 159 14.85 42.87 39.04
N ARG A 160 14.20 41.94 38.35
CA ARG A 160 13.29 42.27 37.24
C ARG A 160 12.07 41.37 37.30
N ASN A 161 10.94 41.98 37.63
CA ASN A 161 9.61 41.44 37.41
C ASN A 161 9.45 41.08 35.93
N VAL A 162 9.66 39.80 35.60
CA VAL A 162 9.31 39.22 34.31
C VAL A 162 8.06 38.39 34.56
N ARG A 163 6.94 38.78 33.93
CA ARG A 163 5.72 37.98 33.85
C ARG A 163 6.09 36.54 33.42
N PRO A 164 5.53 35.49 34.03
CA PRO A 164 5.86 34.13 33.62
C PRO A 164 5.50 33.96 32.13
N PRO A 165 6.41 33.44 31.29
CA PRO A 165 6.08 33.14 29.92
C PRO A 165 5.02 32.02 29.90
N PRO A 166 4.11 31.98 28.91
CA PRO A 166 3.16 30.88 28.77
C PRO A 166 3.95 29.57 28.74
N MET A 167 3.59 28.60 29.58
CA MET A 167 4.23 27.29 29.64
C MET A 167 4.28 26.71 28.23
N ARG A 168 5.48 26.70 27.64
CA ARG A 168 5.73 25.97 26.40
C ARG A 168 5.44 24.51 26.73
N THR A 169 4.42 23.94 26.10
CA THR A 169 4.10 22.52 26.20
C THR A 169 5.33 21.74 25.77
N SER A 170 6.01 21.11 26.73
CA SER A 170 7.21 20.34 26.43
C SER A 170 6.80 19.11 25.62
N ARG A 171 7.23 19.10 24.37
CA ARG A 171 7.09 17.97 23.43
C ARG A 171 7.99 16.78 23.79
N ARG A 172 8.71 16.82 24.92
CA ARG A 172 9.52 15.70 25.42
C ARG A 172 8.67 14.74 26.23
N PHE A 173 9.00 13.45 26.15
CA PHE A 173 8.48 12.44 27.07
C PHE A 173 9.27 12.52 28.37
N THR A 174 8.56 12.71 29.48
CA THR A 174 9.10 12.68 30.83
C THR A 174 8.76 11.34 31.47
N ASP A 175 9.47 10.96 32.54
CA ASP A 175 9.21 9.69 33.22
C ASP A 175 7.75 9.58 33.71
N LEU A 176 7.15 10.68 34.16
CA LEU A 176 5.74 10.74 34.53
C LEU A 176 4.81 10.41 33.34
N LYS A 177 5.11 10.92 32.15
CA LYS A 177 4.35 10.61 30.93
C LYS A 177 4.53 9.15 30.52
N ASP A 178 5.76 8.64 30.61
CA ASP A 178 6.08 7.25 30.27
C ASP A 178 5.40 6.26 31.22
N GLU A 179 5.43 6.50 32.53
CA GLU A 179 4.73 5.67 33.52
C GLU A 179 3.21 5.76 33.35
N TYR A 180 2.68 6.92 32.97
CA TYR A 180 1.27 7.06 32.65
C TYR A 180 0.86 6.19 31.45
N ILE A 181 1.64 6.21 30.36
CA ILE A 181 1.41 5.36 29.18
C ILE A 181 1.43 3.88 29.57
N LEU A 182 2.43 3.45 30.35
CA LEU A 182 2.54 2.08 30.84
C LEU A 182 1.32 1.69 31.70
N LYS A 183 0.88 2.56 32.62
CA LYS A 183 -0.32 2.34 33.44
C LYS A 183 -1.55 2.12 32.58
N GLN A 184 -1.75 2.95 31.55
CA GLN A 184 -2.92 2.82 30.67
C GLN A 184 -2.91 1.54 29.84
N ILE A 185 -1.74 1.09 29.41
CA ILE A 185 -1.59 -0.17 28.67
C ILE A 185 -1.78 -1.38 29.58
N ARG A 186 -1.27 -1.33 30.83
CA ARG A 186 -1.50 -2.37 31.85
C ARG A 186 -2.99 -2.57 32.12
N LEU A 187 -3.78 -1.49 32.11
CA LEU A 187 -5.23 -1.52 32.28
C LEU A 187 -5.98 -1.97 31.02
N ASN A 188 -5.39 -1.81 29.83
CA ASN A 188 -6.02 -2.11 28.55
C ASN A 188 -5.12 -2.99 27.65
N PRO A 189 -4.70 -4.18 28.12
CA PRO A 189 -3.66 -4.96 27.44
C PRO A 189 -4.05 -5.41 26.03
N ARG A 190 -5.34 -5.57 25.75
CA ARG A 190 -5.86 -5.93 24.40
C ARG A 190 -5.73 -4.81 23.38
N LEU A 191 -5.65 -3.57 23.85
CA LEU A 191 -5.57 -2.36 23.03
C LEU A 191 -4.13 -1.90 22.76
N ARG A 192 -3.12 -2.63 23.27
CA ARG A 192 -1.70 -2.25 23.21
C ARG A 192 -1.14 -1.94 21.81
N ASN A 193 -1.79 -2.42 20.75
CA ASN A 193 -1.40 -2.17 19.35
C ASN A 193 -2.34 -1.22 18.58
N SER A 194 -3.44 -0.77 19.20
CA SER A 194 -4.51 0.02 18.57
C SER A 194 -4.15 1.50 18.42
N HIS A 195 -4.31 2.08 17.22
CA HIS A 195 -4.09 3.51 17.00
C HIS A 195 -5.10 4.37 17.77
N LYS A 196 -6.40 4.06 17.67
CA LYS A 196 -7.48 4.80 18.36
C LYS A 196 -7.30 4.85 19.89
N PHE A 197 -6.69 3.82 20.47
CA PHE A 197 -6.35 3.83 21.89
C PHE A 197 -5.33 4.93 22.21
N PHE A 198 -4.23 4.99 21.46
CA PHE A 198 -3.20 6.03 21.65
C PHE A 198 -3.68 7.43 21.26
N ASP A 199 -4.55 7.55 20.25
CA ASP A 199 -5.20 8.83 19.92
C ASP A 199 -6.07 9.31 21.08
N GLY A 200 -6.80 8.41 21.74
CA GLY A 200 -7.53 8.73 22.96
C GLY A 200 -6.61 9.20 24.09
N LEU A 201 -5.45 8.54 24.27
CA LEU A 201 -4.47 8.95 25.28
C LEU A 201 -3.89 10.35 25.02
N ALA A 202 -3.78 10.76 23.76
CA ALA A 202 -3.31 12.09 23.40
C ALA A 202 -4.25 13.22 23.90
N LEU A 203 -5.53 12.91 24.13
CA LEU A 203 -6.50 13.86 24.68
C LEU A 203 -6.33 14.07 26.19
N HIS A 204 -5.58 13.21 26.87
CA HIS A 204 -5.40 13.30 28.32
C HIS A 204 -4.40 14.41 28.68
N ASP A 205 -4.72 15.21 29.71
CA ASP A 205 -3.91 16.36 30.12
C ASP A 205 -2.44 16.01 30.40
N VAL A 206 -2.20 14.83 30.98
CA VAL A 206 -0.85 14.32 31.27
C VAL A 206 0.00 14.21 30.00
N LEU A 207 -0.61 13.90 28.86
CA LEU A 207 0.06 13.68 27.57
C LEU A 207 -0.10 14.86 26.61
N LYS A 208 -0.58 16.00 27.09
CA LYS A 208 -0.77 17.21 26.27
C LYS A 208 0.50 17.61 25.52
N GLY A 209 0.31 17.91 24.23
CA GLY A 209 1.40 18.26 23.30
C GLY A 209 2.02 17.06 22.56
N HIS A 210 1.54 15.84 22.81
CA HIS A 210 1.88 14.63 22.05
C HIS A 210 0.70 14.19 21.18
N THR A 211 0.99 13.49 20.08
CA THR A 211 -0.03 12.88 19.22
C THR A 211 -0.15 11.39 19.51
N GLY A 212 -1.25 10.75 19.13
CA GLY A 212 -1.39 9.30 19.31
C GLY A 212 -0.25 8.52 18.64
N ASN A 213 0.20 8.97 17.46
CA ASN A 213 1.37 8.42 16.79
C ASN A 213 2.68 8.58 17.57
N SER A 214 2.95 9.75 18.18
CA SER A 214 4.17 9.93 18.95
C SER A 214 4.15 9.09 20.23
N ILE A 215 2.99 8.98 20.89
CA ILE A 215 2.80 8.14 22.09
C ILE A 215 2.97 6.66 21.74
N ARG A 216 2.35 6.20 20.65
CA ARG A 216 2.45 4.82 20.17
C ARG A 216 3.89 4.44 19.81
N SER A 217 4.59 5.33 19.11
CA SER A 217 6.00 5.15 18.77
C SER A 217 6.86 5.08 20.03
N ARG A 218 6.64 5.98 21.00
CA ARG A 218 7.33 5.98 22.29
C ARG A 218 7.13 4.67 23.03
N TYR A 219 5.90 4.16 23.09
CA TYR A 219 5.60 2.89 23.73
C TYR A 219 6.36 1.74 23.08
N ARG A 220 6.18 1.52 21.77
CA ARG A 220 6.76 0.38 21.04
C ARG A 220 8.29 0.35 21.10
N ASN A 221 8.93 1.51 21.01
CA ASN A 221 10.39 1.56 20.90
C ASN A 221 11.12 1.64 22.26
N HIS A 222 10.46 2.15 23.31
CA HIS A 222 11.15 2.48 24.56
C HIS A 222 10.48 1.95 25.84
N LEU A 223 9.16 1.71 25.83
CA LEU A 223 8.42 1.37 27.03
C LEU A 223 7.91 -0.08 27.05
N GLU A 224 7.75 -0.71 25.89
CA GLU A 224 7.26 -2.09 25.80
C GLU A 224 8.11 -3.06 26.62
N SER A 225 9.44 -2.93 26.56
CA SER A 225 10.37 -3.71 27.38
C SER A 225 10.27 -3.44 28.89
N ARG A 226 9.68 -2.30 29.29
CA ARG A 226 9.44 -1.89 30.69
C ARG A 226 8.05 -2.25 31.21
N LEU A 227 7.21 -2.94 30.41
CA LEU A 227 5.83 -3.21 30.79
C LEU A 227 5.72 -4.06 32.06
N ALA A 228 6.61 -5.06 32.19
CA ALA A 228 6.80 -6.00 33.31
C ALA A 228 5.58 -6.91 33.65
N TYR A 229 4.38 -6.36 33.66
CA TYR A 229 3.13 -7.07 33.92
C TYR A 229 1.97 -6.37 33.21
N VAL A 230 0.82 -7.03 33.14
CA VAL A 230 -0.47 -6.41 32.75
C VAL A 230 -1.53 -6.78 33.78
N TYR A 231 -2.69 -6.13 33.76
CA TYR A 231 -3.82 -6.59 34.57
C TYR A 231 -4.64 -7.63 33.80
N LYS A 232 -5.12 -8.64 34.51
CA LYS A 232 -5.93 -9.72 33.95
C LYS A 232 -7.27 -9.16 33.46
N THR A 233 -7.67 -9.54 32.25
CA THR A 233 -8.95 -9.15 31.65
C THR A 233 -9.75 -10.37 31.25
N ASP A 234 -11.07 -10.24 31.19
CA ASP A 234 -11.97 -11.24 30.62
C ASP A 234 -11.98 -11.24 29.07
N GLU A 235 -12.88 -12.04 28.49
CA GLU A 235 -13.08 -12.17 27.05
C GLU A 235 -13.65 -10.91 26.37
N ASP A 236 -14.18 -9.97 27.14
CA ASP A 236 -14.66 -8.68 26.66
C ASP A 236 -13.63 -7.56 26.82
N GLY A 237 -12.58 -7.80 27.62
CA GLY A 237 -11.50 -6.86 27.89
C GLY A 237 -11.70 -6.03 29.15
N VAL A 238 -12.66 -6.41 29.99
CA VAL A 238 -12.92 -5.80 31.31
C VAL A 238 -11.96 -6.40 32.33
N LEU A 239 -11.47 -5.56 33.26
CA LEU A 239 -10.53 -5.96 34.30
C LEU A 239 -11.15 -6.94 35.30
N ILE A 240 -10.46 -8.05 35.55
CA ILE A 240 -10.84 -9.01 36.58
C ILE A 240 -10.24 -8.56 37.91
N LYS A 241 -11.11 -8.38 38.91
CA LYS A 241 -10.74 -8.01 40.28
C LYS A 241 -10.64 -9.26 41.17
N SER A 242 -9.77 -9.19 42.17
CA SER A 242 -9.72 -10.13 43.30
C SER A 242 -10.96 -9.97 44.18
N ALA A 243 -11.18 -10.90 45.12
CA ALA A 243 -12.24 -10.83 46.12
C ALA A 243 -12.24 -9.49 46.89
N ASP A 244 -11.07 -8.88 47.08
CA ASP A 244 -10.89 -7.59 47.76
C ASP A 244 -11.03 -6.37 46.83
N GLY A 245 -11.55 -6.53 45.60
CA GLY A 245 -11.74 -5.43 44.65
C GLY A 245 -10.47 -4.89 43.97
N LYS A 246 -9.30 -5.49 44.22
CA LYS A 246 -8.01 -5.10 43.61
C LYS A 246 -7.78 -5.77 42.26
N ASN A 247 -7.21 -5.06 41.29
CA ASN A 247 -6.87 -5.61 39.99
C ASN A 247 -5.77 -6.67 40.09
N ILE A 248 -5.98 -7.82 39.45
CA ILE A 248 -5.02 -8.95 39.49
C ILE A 248 -3.95 -8.73 38.42
N ARG A 249 -2.66 -8.77 38.81
CA ARG A 249 -1.53 -8.71 37.88
C ARG A 249 -1.33 -10.08 37.21
N ASP A 250 -1.06 -10.06 35.92
CA ASP A 250 -0.71 -11.23 35.12
C ASP A 250 0.65 -11.03 34.44
N SER A 251 1.30 -12.15 34.13
CA SER A 251 2.62 -12.19 33.49
C SER A 251 2.51 -11.83 32.00
N LEU A 252 3.64 -11.40 31.41
CA LEU A 252 3.68 -11.10 29.97
C LEU A 252 3.53 -12.35 29.09
N GLU A 253 3.76 -13.55 29.64
CA GLU A 253 3.57 -14.82 28.93
C GLU A 253 2.08 -15.10 28.67
N ASN A 254 1.19 -14.57 29.52
CA ASN A 254 -0.25 -14.71 29.42
C ASN A 254 -0.93 -13.45 28.83
N LEU A 255 -0.24 -12.71 27.96
CA LEU A 255 -0.82 -11.52 27.35
C LEU A 255 -2.12 -11.86 26.58
N PRO A 256 -3.24 -11.17 26.85
CA PRO A 256 -4.47 -11.45 26.15
C PRO A 256 -4.31 -11.11 24.66
N LYS A 257 -5.03 -11.86 23.82
CA LYS A 257 -5.05 -11.66 22.37
C LYS A 257 -5.46 -10.23 22.04
N THR A 258 -4.77 -9.64 21.06
CA THR A 258 -5.09 -8.30 20.56
C THR A 258 -6.43 -8.32 19.82
N LEU A 259 -7.04 -7.14 19.63
CA LEU A 259 -8.31 -7.03 18.89
C LEU A 259 -8.26 -7.64 17.47
N LYS A 260 -7.10 -7.59 16.81
CA LYS A 260 -6.87 -8.24 15.51
C LYS A 260 -5.82 -9.32 15.70
N ASN A 261 -6.18 -10.59 15.47
CA ASN A 261 -5.25 -11.71 15.46
C ASN A 261 -4.67 -11.89 14.05
N ARG A 262 -3.40 -12.28 13.97
CA ARG A 262 -2.79 -12.67 12.70
C ARG A 262 -3.15 -14.13 12.40
N PHE A 263 -3.42 -14.44 11.13
CA PHE A 263 -3.56 -15.81 10.67
C PHE A 263 -2.21 -16.50 10.67
N THR A 264 -2.16 -17.71 11.22
CA THR A 264 -0.99 -18.59 11.18
C THR A 264 -1.02 -19.49 9.95
N ALA A 265 0.12 -20.11 9.62
CA ALA A 265 0.19 -21.06 8.51
C ALA A 265 -0.72 -22.28 8.73
N LEU A 266 -0.84 -22.75 9.98
CA LEU A 266 -1.73 -23.85 10.34
C LEU A 266 -3.21 -23.47 10.15
N GLU A 267 -3.58 -22.24 10.48
CA GLU A 267 -4.95 -21.75 10.27
C GLU A 267 -5.29 -21.62 8.79
N ASP A 268 -4.34 -21.15 7.97
CA ASP A 268 -4.48 -21.13 6.52
C ASP A 268 -4.62 -22.54 5.94
N PHE A 269 -3.82 -23.49 6.44
CA PHE A 269 -3.86 -24.89 6.03
C PHE A 269 -5.22 -25.52 6.36
N ASN A 270 -5.73 -25.30 7.58
CA ASN A 270 -7.04 -25.80 8.01
C ASN A 270 -8.15 -25.20 7.14
N LEU A 271 -8.12 -23.90 6.87
CA LEU A 271 -9.11 -23.25 6.00
C LEU A 271 -9.12 -23.86 4.59
N CYS A 272 -7.94 -24.07 3.98
CA CYS A 272 -7.84 -24.67 2.66
C CYS A 272 -8.31 -26.13 2.66
N THR A 273 -7.94 -26.90 3.67
CA THR A 273 -8.31 -28.32 3.78
C THR A 273 -9.82 -28.48 3.92
N GLU A 274 -10.43 -27.76 4.86
CA GLU A 274 -11.89 -27.78 5.09
C GLU A 274 -12.66 -27.31 3.85
N LEU A 275 -12.13 -26.33 3.11
CA LEU A 275 -12.73 -25.84 1.88
C LEU A 275 -12.76 -26.90 0.78
N ILE A 276 -11.67 -27.66 0.62
CA ILE A 276 -11.60 -28.74 -0.38
C ILE A 276 -12.53 -29.89 0.02
N GLU A 277 -12.51 -30.31 1.28
CA GLU A 277 -13.38 -31.38 1.76
C GLU A 277 -14.86 -30.99 1.63
N TYR A 278 -15.23 -29.76 2.01
CA TYR A 278 -16.57 -29.23 1.80
C TYR A 278 -16.97 -29.28 0.32
N SER A 279 -16.09 -28.82 -0.57
CA SER A 279 -16.37 -28.78 -2.01
C SER A 279 -16.46 -30.18 -2.61
N ARG A 280 -15.66 -31.12 -2.11
CA ARG A 280 -15.65 -32.52 -2.53
C ARG A 280 -16.95 -33.21 -2.13
N LEU A 281 -17.39 -33.03 -0.88
CA LEU A 281 -18.67 -33.58 -0.41
C LEU A 281 -19.84 -33.08 -1.26
N LYS A 282 -19.89 -31.76 -1.49
CA LYS A 282 -20.92 -31.15 -2.34
C LYS A 282 -20.90 -31.71 -3.77
N TYR A 283 -19.72 -31.90 -4.37
CA TYR A 283 -19.61 -32.47 -5.71
C TYR A 283 -20.21 -33.88 -5.78
N TYR A 284 -19.97 -34.73 -4.78
CA TYR A 284 -20.55 -36.08 -4.77
C TYR A 284 -22.06 -36.08 -4.53
N GLU A 285 -22.59 -35.17 -3.71
CA GLU A 285 -24.04 -34.95 -3.55
C GLU A 285 -24.69 -34.50 -4.87
N ASP A 286 -24.05 -33.56 -5.58
CA ASP A 286 -24.50 -33.10 -6.89
C ASP A 286 -24.42 -34.24 -7.92
N LEU A 287 -23.44 -35.15 -7.81
CA LEU A 287 -23.26 -36.30 -8.70
C LEU A 287 -24.40 -37.31 -8.55
N GLU A 288 -24.79 -37.61 -7.31
CA GLU A 288 -25.92 -38.50 -7.01
C GLU A 288 -27.25 -37.91 -7.48
N SER A 289 -27.43 -36.59 -7.37
CA SER A 289 -28.65 -35.88 -7.81
C SER A 289 -28.68 -35.54 -9.31
N GLY A 290 -27.57 -35.78 -10.03
CA GLY A 290 -27.44 -35.49 -11.46
C GLY A 290 -27.28 -34.00 -11.80
N ALA A 291 -26.95 -33.16 -10.81
CA ALA A 291 -26.79 -31.71 -10.94
C ALA A 291 -25.37 -31.26 -11.30
N VAL A 292 -24.43 -32.19 -11.51
CA VAL A 292 -23.03 -31.88 -11.88
C VAL A 292 -22.92 -31.43 -13.33
N ASP A 293 -22.03 -30.47 -13.56
CA ASP A 293 -21.61 -30.05 -14.89
C ASP A 293 -21.08 -31.23 -15.71
N LYS A 294 -21.59 -31.34 -16.94
CA LYS A 294 -21.17 -32.36 -17.90
C LYS A 294 -20.18 -31.79 -18.90
N ASP A 295 -19.29 -32.63 -19.41
CA ASP A 295 -18.41 -32.32 -20.53
C ASP A 295 -19.17 -32.37 -21.87
N GLU A 296 -18.45 -32.11 -22.97
CA GLU A 296 -19.01 -32.14 -24.33
C GLU A 296 -19.55 -33.53 -24.73
N ASP A 297 -19.06 -34.59 -24.09
CA ASP A 297 -19.50 -35.97 -24.28
C ASP A 297 -20.69 -36.36 -23.38
N GLY A 298 -21.21 -35.41 -22.58
CA GLY A 298 -22.33 -35.62 -21.65
C GLY A 298 -21.96 -36.40 -20.38
N LYS A 299 -20.67 -36.59 -20.09
CA LYS A 299 -20.19 -37.24 -18.86
C LYS A 299 -19.95 -36.20 -17.77
N PRO A 300 -20.17 -36.52 -16.48
CA PRO A 300 -19.85 -35.62 -15.39
C PRO A 300 -18.36 -35.24 -15.41
N LYS A 301 -18.04 -33.94 -15.36
CA LYS A 301 -16.66 -33.49 -15.24
C LYS A 301 -16.06 -34.03 -13.95
N PRO A 302 -14.82 -34.56 -13.95
CA PRO A 302 -14.18 -35.06 -12.74
C PRO A 302 -13.94 -33.92 -11.75
N PHE A 303 -13.91 -34.23 -10.45
CA PHE A 303 -13.58 -33.26 -9.41
C PHE A 303 -12.13 -32.78 -9.57
N ASP A 304 -11.96 -31.51 -9.89
CA ASP A 304 -10.66 -30.86 -10.00
C ASP A 304 -10.23 -30.27 -8.65
N LEU A 305 -9.08 -30.71 -8.14
CA LEU A 305 -8.51 -30.22 -6.88
C LEU A 305 -7.94 -28.80 -7.01
N TYR A 306 -7.56 -28.36 -8.21
CA TYR A 306 -6.94 -27.05 -8.44
C TYR A 306 -7.90 -25.99 -8.97
N GLN A 307 -9.19 -26.31 -9.07
CA GLN A 307 -10.21 -25.35 -9.50
C GLN A 307 -10.45 -24.23 -8.48
N GLU A 308 -11.11 -23.16 -8.91
CA GLU A 308 -11.64 -22.15 -8.00
C GLU A 308 -12.84 -22.72 -7.22
N PHE A 309 -12.62 -22.99 -5.93
CA PHE A 309 -13.71 -23.38 -5.03
C PHE A 309 -14.56 -22.18 -4.64
N THR A 310 -15.84 -22.42 -4.36
CA THR A 310 -16.77 -21.43 -3.80
C THR A 310 -17.35 -21.94 -2.49
N ALA A 311 -17.40 -21.07 -1.48
CA ALA A 311 -17.90 -21.41 -0.14
C ALA A 311 -19.11 -20.55 0.24
N PRO A 312 -20.22 -21.16 0.71
CA PRO A 312 -21.36 -20.41 1.21
C PRO A 312 -21.09 -19.80 2.59
N VAL A 313 -21.98 -18.91 3.02
CA VAL A 313 -21.94 -18.30 4.36
C VAL A 313 -21.91 -19.35 5.48
N SER A 314 -22.68 -20.43 5.36
CA SER A 314 -22.71 -21.51 6.37
C SER A 314 -21.34 -22.15 6.61
N PHE A 315 -20.49 -22.27 5.58
CA PHE A 315 -19.14 -22.80 5.70
C PHE A 315 -18.29 -21.96 6.67
N PHE A 316 -18.32 -20.63 6.55
CA PHE A 316 -17.52 -19.78 7.43
C PHE A 316 -18.09 -19.74 8.86
N ALA A 317 -19.40 -19.97 9.04
CA ALA A 317 -19.99 -20.08 10.37
C ALA A 317 -19.52 -21.36 11.08
N MET A 318 -19.44 -22.47 10.32
CA MET A 318 -18.80 -23.71 10.78
C MET A 318 -17.32 -23.47 11.11
N MET A 319 -16.56 -22.77 10.25
CA MET A 319 -15.15 -22.45 10.51
C MET A 319 -14.96 -21.67 11.80
N ALA A 320 -15.78 -20.65 12.07
CA ALA A 320 -15.69 -19.88 13.31
C ALA A 320 -16.04 -20.70 14.56
N LYS A 321 -16.91 -21.70 14.43
CA LYS A 321 -17.26 -22.62 15.51
C LYS A 321 -16.13 -23.63 15.79
N ASN A 322 -15.55 -24.21 14.74
CA ASN A 322 -14.51 -25.23 14.85
C ASN A 322 -13.14 -24.61 15.19
N TYR A 323 -12.89 -23.40 14.70
CA TYR A 323 -11.65 -22.65 14.89
C TYR A 323 -11.95 -21.23 15.41
N PRO A 324 -12.21 -21.08 16.73
CA PRO A 324 -12.69 -19.83 17.33
C PRO A 324 -11.60 -18.75 17.50
N SER A 325 -10.40 -18.95 16.94
CA SER A 325 -9.31 -17.97 16.98
C SER A 325 -9.60 -16.72 16.14
N HIS A 326 -10.49 -16.85 15.15
CA HIS A 326 -10.92 -15.78 14.25
C HIS A 326 -12.44 -15.81 14.10
N SER A 327 -13.04 -14.63 13.85
CA SER A 327 -14.48 -14.53 13.65
C SER A 327 -14.91 -15.09 12.29
N TYR A 328 -16.21 -15.36 12.15
CA TYR A 328 -16.85 -15.67 10.88
C TYR A 328 -16.41 -14.72 9.75
N HIS A 329 -16.41 -13.40 10.02
CA HIS A 329 -16.03 -12.39 9.04
C HIS A 329 -14.54 -12.45 8.70
N SER A 330 -13.68 -12.69 9.69
CA SER A 330 -12.24 -12.83 9.49
C SER A 330 -11.91 -14.05 8.61
N TRP A 331 -12.52 -15.21 8.87
CA TRP A 331 -12.36 -16.41 8.04
C TRP A 331 -12.82 -16.18 6.60
N ARG A 332 -13.98 -15.54 6.42
CA ARG A 332 -14.52 -15.19 5.10
C ARG A 332 -13.59 -14.24 4.33
N ASP A 333 -13.08 -13.21 4.99
CA ASP A 333 -12.18 -12.25 4.34
C ASP A 333 -10.83 -12.89 4.01
N ARG A 334 -10.31 -13.77 4.89
CA ARG A 334 -9.10 -14.54 4.65
C ARG A 334 -9.23 -15.43 3.41
N TYR A 335 -10.34 -16.15 3.29
CA TYR A 335 -10.66 -16.92 2.09
C TYR A 335 -10.69 -16.04 0.84
N ARG A 336 -11.47 -14.95 0.87
CA ARG A 336 -11.71 -14.10 -0.31
C ARG A 336 -10.43 -13.43 -0.82
N LYS A 337 -9.60 -12.92 0.10
CA LYS A 337 -8.43 -12.11 -0.26
C LYS A 337 -7.14 -12.92 -0.40
N PHE A 338 -7.04 -14.10 0.21
CA PHE A 338 -5.79 -14.86 0.22
C PHE A 338 -5.98 -16.24 -0.43
N VAL A 339 -6.85 -17.09 0.12
CA VAL A 339 -7.04 -18.47 -0.40
C VAL A 339 -7.44 -18.47 -1.87
N ARG A 340 -8.39 -17.60 -2.26
CA ARG A 340 -8.88 -17.53 -3.64
C ARG A 340 -7.79 -17.10 -4.63
N GLN A 341 -6.84 -16.27 -4.20
CA GLN A 341 -5.73 -15.83 -5.06
C GLN A 341 -4.58 -16.84 -5.06
N TYR A 342 -4.32 -17.50 -3.94
CA TYR A 342 -3.25 -18.50 -3.83
C TYR A 342 -3.62 -19.82 -4.52
N GLY A 343 -4.88 -20.22 -4.40
CA GLY A 343 -5.36 -21.58 -4.71
C GLY A 343 -5.28 -22.49 -3.49
N ALA A 344 -6.41 -23.10 -3.11
CA ALA A 344 -6.51 -23.89 -1.88
C ALA A 344 -5.58 -25.12 -1.89
N GLN A 345 -5.65 -25.94 -2.95
CA GLN A 345 -4.81 -27.14 -3.06
C GLN A 345 -3.33 -26.78 -3.18
N LYS A 346 -3.01 -25.73 -3.95
CA LYS A 346 -1.62 -25.25 -4.07
C LYS A 346 -1.03 -24.88 -2.70
N TYR A 347 -1.79 -24.23 -1.84
CA TYR A 347 -1.32 -23.90 -0.49
C TYR A 347 -1.10 -25.15 0.37
N ILE A 348 -2.00 -26.13 0.30
CA ILE A 348 -1.84 -27.41 1.01
C ILE A 348 -0.56 -28.13 0.56
N ASP A 349 -0.30 -28.16 -0.75
CA ASP A 349 0.90 -28.79 -1.30
C ASP A 349 2.18 -28.08 -0.83
N ASP A 350 2.19 -26.75 -0.87
CA ASP A 350 3.34 -25.94 -0.42
C ASP A 350 3.56 -26.08 1.11
N TYR A 351 2.48 -26.14 1.90
CA TYR A 351 2.54 -26.39 3.34
C TYR A 351 3.15 -27.77 3.64
N ASN A 352 2.63 -28.82 2.99
CA ASN A 352 3.10 -30.19 3.19
C ASN A 352 4.56 -30.36 2.73
N ARG A 353 4.94 -29.72 1.61
CA ARG A 353 6.33 -29.71 1.13
C ARG A 353 7.27 -29.09 2.16
N SER A 354 6.86 -27.97 2.77
CA SER A 354 7.64 -27.31 3.83
C SER A 354 7.86 -28.25 5.00
N ILE A 355 6.81 -28.93 5.47
CA ILE A 355 6.90 -29.92 6.56
C ILE A 355 7.83 -31.09 6.18
N GLN A 356 7.69 -31.64 4.97
CA GLN A 356 8.51 -32.75 4.49
C GLN A 356 10.00 -32.38 4.40
N ASN A 357 10.31 -31.13 4.06
CA ASN A 357 11.66 -30.60 3.98
C ASN A 357 12.24 -30.21 5.35
N GLY A 358 11.47 -30.29 6.44
CA GLY A 358 11.88 -29.82 7.76
C GLY A 358 11.88 -28.29 7.89
N GLU A 359 11.21 -27.59 6.99
CA GLU A 359 11.05 -26.13 6.99
C GLU A 359 9.80 -25.73 7.79
N THR A 360 9.78 -24.50 8.31
CA THR A 360 8.58 -23.96 8.98
C THR A 360 7.63 -23.40 7.93
N PRO A 361 6.37 -23.91 7.82
CA PRO A 361 5.43 -23.41 6.83
C PRO A 361 5.08 -21.94 7.07
N GLU A 362 4.96 -21.18 5.98
CA GLU A 362 4.58 -19.77 6.04
C GLU A 362 3.09 -19.55 5.79
N GLN A 363 2.50 -18.59 6.51
CA GLN A 363 1.15 -18.09 6.24
C GLN A 363 1.09 -17.40 4.88
N MET A 364 -0.09 -17.38 4.24
CA MET A 364 -0.31 -16.60 3.01
C MET A 364 -0.15 -15.10 3.30
N LYS A 365 0.74 -14.43 2.56
CA LYS A 365 1.04 -12.99 2.68
C LYS A 365 1.00 -12.33 1.31
N ASN A 366 0.86 -11.01 1.27
CA ASN A 366 0.99 -10.19 0.06
C ASN A 366 -0.07 -10.38 -1.05
N PHE A 367 -1.21 -11.03 -0.75
CA PHE A 367 -2.37 -11.14 -1.66
C PHE A 367 -3.40 -10.02 -1.47
N THR A 368 -3.27 -9.24 -0.41
CA THR A 368 -3.91 -7.93 -0.29
C THR A 368 -3.13 -6.91 -1.11
N GLY A 369 -3.16 -7.04 -2.44
CA GLY A 369 -2.94 -5.88 -3.28
C GLY A 369 -3.99 -4.86 -2.88
N LYS A 370 -3.58 -3.73 -2.28
CA LYS A 370 -4.44 -2.55 -2.26
C LYS A 370 -4.59 -2.15 -3.73
N LYS A 371 -5.59 -2.69 -4.43
CA LYS A 371 -6.16 -1.95 -5.54
C LYS A 371 -6.63 -0.65 -4.92
N ALA A 372 -6.05 0.48 -5.32
CA ALA A 372 -6.41 1.81 -4.87
C ALA A 372 -7.93 1.92 -4.98
N GLY A 373 -8.61 1.82 -3.83
CA GLY A 373 -10.06 1.89 -3.78
C GLY A 373 -10.44 3.34 -4.00
N LEU A 374 -11.31 3.56 -4.97
CA LEU A 374 -11.96 4.85 -5.24
C LEU A 374 -12.37 5.52 -3.91
N THR A 375 -11.81 6.70 -3.60
CA THR A 375 -12.05 7.38 -2.33
C THR A 375 -13.53 7.76 -2.19
N ARG A 376 -14.02 7.86 -0.95
CA ARG A 376 -15.44 8.04 -0.60
C ARG A 376 -16.13 9.18 -1.36
N GLY A 377 -15.40 10.26 -1.67
CA GLY A 377 -15.90 11.40 -2.47
C GLY A 377 -16.12 11.08 -3.95
N PHE A 378 -15.31 10.20 -4.55
CA PHE A 378 -15.48 9.76 -5.94
C PHE A 378 -16.57 8.68 -6.08
N LYS A 379 -16.83 7.89 -5.03
CA LYS A 379 -17.93 6.92 -5.00
C LYS A 379 -19.31 7.60 -5.08
N GLU A 380 -19.45 8.80 -4.51
CA GLU A 380 -20.65 9.65 -4.66
C GLU A 380 -20.76 10.23 -6.09
N LEU A 381 -19.63 10.47 -6.77
CA LEU A 381 -19.56 11.00 -8.12
C LEU A 381 -19.95 9.97 -9.20
N ILE A 382 -19.58 8.70 -9.07
CA ILE A 382 -19.85 7.68 -10.11
C ILE A 382 -21.22 6.98 -9.91
N GLY A 383 -21.86 7.16 -8.75
CA GLY A 383 -23.09 6.43 -8.43
C GLY A 383 -22.79 4.98 -8.03
N SER A 384 -23.64 4.41 -7.19
CA SER A 384 -23.42 3.11 -6.53
C SER A 384 -23.28 1.91 -7.48
N SER A 385 -23.47 2.08 -8.80
CA SER A 385 -23.40 0.97 -9.76
C SER A 385 -21.97 0.54 -10.11
N TYR A 386 -20.94 1.33 -9.79
CA TYR A 386 -19.57 1.06 -10.29
C TYR A 386 -18.82 -0.09 -9.60
N ASN A 387 -19.49 -0.92 -8.79
CA ASN A 387 -18.83 -2.11 -8.23
C ASN A 387 -19.73 -3.33 -8.02
N ASP A 388 -20.98 -3.31 -8.46
CA ASP A 388 -21.97 -4.33 -8.08
C ASP A 388 -22.09 -5.53 -9.05
N ASN A 389 -21.34 -5.56 -10.17
CA ASN A 389 -21.58 -6.57 -11.22
C ASN A 389 -20.48 -7.61 -11.50
N TYR A 390 -19.53 -7.84 -10.59
CA TYR A 390 -18.88 -9.16 -10.50
C TYR A 390 -19.75 -10.11 -9.63
N ARG A 391 -20.85 -10.58 -10.24
CA ARG A 391 -21.73 -11.73 -9.86
C ARG A 391 -22.36 -11.75 -8.45
N ALA A 392 -23.59 -11.25 -8.39
CA ALA A 392 -24.80 -11.80 -7.76
C ALA A 392 -24.67 -12.69 -6.50
N LEU A 393 -24.95 -12.10 -5.31
CA LEU A 393 -25.80 -12.58 -4.19
C LEU A 393 -25.81 -11.51 -3.07
N PRO A 394 -26.79 -11.50 -2.15
CA PRO A 394 -27.55 -10.31 -1.74
C PRO A 394 -26.72 -9.27 -0.99
N SER A 395 -27.05 -8.01 -1.28
CA SER A 395 -26.67 -6.81 -0.56
C SER A 395 -26.83 -7.01 0.95
N ASN A 396 -25.76 -6.88 1.72
CA ASN A 396 -25.91 -6.44 3.11
C ASN A 396 -24.70 -5.66 3.63
N GLU A 397 -25.05 -4.46 4.09
CA GLU A 397 -24.34 -3.47 4.89
C GLU A 397 -23.16 -4.02 5.69
N ASN A 398 -21.93 -3.64 5.37
CA ASN A 398 -20.77 -3.96 6.22
C ASN A 398 -19.68 -2.87 6.17
N ALA A 399 -20.09 -1.65 6.51
CA ALA A 399 -19.20 -0.66 7.14
C ALA A 399 -19.21 -0.79 8.69
N GLY A 400 -19.71 -1.92 9.21
CA GLY A 400 -19.94 -2.14 10.64
C GLY A 400 -18.72 -2.64 11.43
N ASP A 401 -17.67 -3.19 10.80
CA ASP A 401 -16.58 -3.84 11.55
C ASP A 401 -15.63 -2.82 12.22
N ASP A 402 -15.24 -1.74 11.51
CA ASP A 402 -14.44 -0.68 12.12
C ASP A 402 -15.26 0.18 13.11
N GLY A 403 -16.59 0.26 12.92
CA GLY A 403 -17.53 0.88 13.86
C GLY A 403 -17.72 0.05 15.14
N ALA A 404 -17.93 -1.26 15.01
CA ALA A 404 -18.06 -2.19 16.14
C ALA A 404 -16.76 -2.33 16.92
N ILE A 405 -15.61 -2.35 16.22
CA ILE A 405 -14.29 -2.30 16.89
C ILE A 405 -14.13 -0.96 17.62
N ASP A 406 -14.56 0.16 17.05
CA ASP A 406 -14.48 1.47 17.73
C ASP A 406 -15.40 1.57 18.94
N GLU A 407 -16.63 1.08 18.83
CA GLU A 407 -17.57 0.98 19.95
C GLU A 407 -17.02 0.06 21.04
N LYS A 408 -16.46 -1.10 20.68
CA LYS A 408 -15.80 -1.99 21.63
C LYS A 408 -14.59 -1.34 22.29
N ILE A 409 -13.79 -0.58 21.54
CA ILE A 409 -12.67 0.20 22.09
C ILE A 409 -13.19 1.31 23.03
N LYS A 410 -14.32 1.96 22.74
CA LYS A 410 -14.94 2.95 23.63
C LYS A 410 -15.50 2.31 24.90
N GLN A 411 -16.19 1.18 24.80
CA GLN A 411 -16.77 0.43 25.92
C GLN A 411 -15.71 -0.15 26.86
N ILE A 412 -14.63 -0.75 26.32
CA ILE A 412 -13.50 -1.24 27.12
C ILE A 412 -12.83 -0.07 27.85
N ARG A 413 -12.68 1.09 27.19
CA ARG A 413 -12.14 2.30 27.82
C ARG A 413 -13.04 2.78 28.95
N SER A 414 -14.32 3.04 28.69
CA SER A 414 -15.24 3.59 29.69
C SER A 414 -15.37 2.69 30.91
N SER A 415 -15.48 1.37 30.71
CA SER A 415 -15.54 0.39 31.81
C SER A 415 -14.25 0.39 32.64
N ASN A 416 -13.08 0.31 32.00
CA ASN A 416 -11.81 0.29 32.72
C ASN A 416 -11.47 1.63 33.41
N TYR A 417 -11.92 2.77 32.87
CA TYR A 417 -11.77 4.08 33.52
C TYR A 417 -12.71 4.27 34.71
N ALA A 418 -13.99 3.90 34.57
CA ALA A 418 -14.94 3.92 35.69
C ALA A 418 -14.45 3.04 36.85
N ASN A 419 -13.94 1.86 36.53
CA ASN A 419 -13.37 0.92 37.50
C ASN A 419 -12.04 1.39 38.13
N ALA A 420 -11.28 2.28 37.48
CA ALA A 420 -10.04 2.83 38.00
C ALA A 420 -10.27 4.08 38.88
N ALA A 421 -11.35 4.83 38.65
CA ALA A 421 -11.72 5.99 39.45
C ALA A 421 -12.18 5.58 40.87
N GLU A 422 -12.83 4.42 41.02
CA GLU A 422 -13.20 3.85 42.33
C GLU A 422 -11.99 3.47 43.19
N ASN A 423 -10.81 3.25 42.59
CA ASN A 423 -9.58 2.86 43.31
C ASN A 423 -8.60 4.04 43.53
N ALA A 424 -8.93 5.25 43.08
CA ALA A 424 -8.08 6.44 43.24
C ALA A 424 -8.40 7.26 44.50
N GLY A 425 -9.40 6.83 45.27
CA GLY A 425 -9.90 7.50 46.46
C GLY A 425 -9.33 6.99 47.78
N GLU A 426 -8.14 6.39 47.84
CA GLU A 426 -7.54 6.00 49.13
C GLU A 426 -6.00 5.88 49.02
N HIS A 427 -5.29 6.84 49.62
CA HIS A 427 -3.91 6.67 50.06
C HIS A 427 -3.82 7.08 51.54
N GLU A 428 -3.47 6.09 52.37
CA GLU A 428 -2.87 6.12 53.71
C GLU A 428 -3.54 6.90 54.84
N ILE A 429 -4.09 6.17 55.82
CA ILE A 429 -3.80 6.30 57.26
C ILE A 429 -3.81 4.90 57.90
N GLN A 430 -2.80 4.64 58.73
CA GLN A 430 -2.63 3.47 59.60
C GLN A 430 -3.63 3.47 60.78
N GLU A 431 -4.03 2.27 61.18
CA GLU A 431 -4.48 1.76 62.50
C GLU A 431 -5.26 2.70 63.46
N GLY A 432 -6.45 2.24 63.86
CA GLY A 432 -7.15 2.72 65.06
C GLY A 432 -8.59 2.22 65.15
N GLU A 433 -8.87 1.41 66.17
CA GLU A 433 -10.15 0.80 66.53
C GLU A 433 -11.31 1.81 66.68
N GLY A 434 -12.55 1.37 66.45
CA GLY A 434 -13.75 2.10 66.91
C GLY A 434 -15.03 1.80 66.13
N GLU A 435 -15.95 1.12 66.80
CA GLU A 435 -17.30 0.74 66.39
C GLU A 435 -18.23 1.92 65.98
N SER A 436 -19.16 1.65 65.07
CA SER A 436 -20.62 1.63 65.29
C SER A 436 -21.44 2.22 64.13
N ASN A 437 -22.35 1.38 63.62
CA ASN A 437 -23.71 1.61 63.10
C ASN A 437 -24.12 3.02 62.63
N ASN A 438 -24.69 3.09 61.43
CA ASN A 438 -26.15 3.14 61.29
C ASN A 438 -26.59 3.01 59.81
N ASP A 439 -27.70 2.28 59.67
CA ASP A 439 -28.54 2.15 58.50
C ASP A 439 -28.98 3.52 57.92
N ILE A 440 -29.31 3.55 56.62
CA ILE A 440 -30.67 3.90 56.15
C ILE A 440 -30.78 3.75 54.63
N GLU A 441 -31.93 3.23 54.28
CA GLU A 441 -32.45 2.64 53.06
C GLU A 441 -33.25 3.65 52.21
N SER A 442 -33.31 3.42 50.88
CA SER A 442 -34.33 3.89 49.91
C SER A 442 -34.43 5.42 49.66
N VAL A 443 -34.81 5.95 48.49
CA VAL A 443 -36.04 5.74 47.71
C VAL A 443 -35.84 6.27 46.28
N ILE A 444 -36.36 5.52 45.31
CA ILE A 444 -36.68 5.97 43.94
C ILE A 444 -38.09 6.56 43.98
N GLU A 445 -38.31 7.78 43.49
CA GLU A 445 -39.55 8.08 42.75
C GLU A 445 -39.46 9.33 41.86
N SER A 446 -40.10 9.19 40.70
CA SER A 446 -40.22 10.16 39.61
C SER A 446 -41.38 11.12 39.84
N GLN A 447 -41.29 12.35 39.33
CA GLN A 447 -42.47 13.04 38.76
C GLN A 447 -42.09 14.23 37.86
N SER A 448 -42.92 14.39 36.84
CA SER A 448 -42.85 15.22 35.64
C SER A 448 -43.89 16.36 35.67
N GLN A 449 -43.57 17.52 35.07
CA GLN A 449 -44.43 18.44 34.25
C GLN A 449 -43.65 19.77 34.00
N ALA A 450 -43.34 20.17 32.75
CA ALA A 450 -44.13 20.98 31.78
C ALA A 450 -44.49 22.39 32.35
N GLU A 451 -44.25 23.57 31.77
CA GLU A 451 -44.16 24.18 30.42
C GLU A 451 -43.24 25.44 30.51
N SER A 452 -42.54 25.96 29.50
CA SER A 452 -43.06 26.73 28.35
C SER A 452 -41.87 27.31 27.54
N GLN A 453 -41.99 27.37 26.21
CA GLN A 453 -40.97 27.88 25.26
C GLN A 453 -40.94 29.42 25.17
N PRO A 454 -39.88 30.00 24.57
CA PRO A 454 -40.08 30.47 23.20
C PRO A 454 -39.03 29.97 22.21
N GLN A 455 -39.52 29.72 20.99
CA GLN A 455 -38.83 29.21 19.82
C GLN A 455 -37.68 30.12 19.37
N GLY A 456 -36.45 29.61 19.46
CA GLY A 456 -35.33 29.98 18.60
C GLY A 456 -35.00 28.80 17.71
N LYS A 457 -35.34 28.89 16.42
CA LYS A 457 -35.05 27.87 15.40
C LYS A 457 -33.53 27.69 15.26
N GLY A 458 -33.01 26.60 15.80
CA GLY A 458 -31.69 26.03 15.48
C GLY A 458 -31.91 24.59 15.02
N GLY A 459 -32.57 24.43 13.88
CA GLY A 459 -32.90 23.13 13.32
C GLY A 459 -31.66 22.31 13.05
N SER A 460 -31.69 21.08 13.56
CA SER A 460 -30.99 19.93 12.99
C SER A 460 -31.49 19.74 11.56
N LEU A 461 -30.86 20.44 10.62
CA LEU A 461 -31.02 20.28 9.19
C LEU A 461 -29.76 20.84 8.52
N LEU A 462 -29.29 20.13 7.51
CA LEU A 462 -28.23 20.43 6.54
C LEU A 462 -26.85 19.76 6.76
N ASP A 463 -26.32 18.99 5.81
CA ASP A 463 -26.97 18.30 4.70
C ASP A 463 -26.03 17.35 3.95
N SER A 464 -26.59 16.23 3.50
CA SER A 464 -26.16 15.47 2.32
C SER A 464 -26.15 16.30 1.03
N GLN A 465 -26.69 17.52 1.02
CA GLN A 465 -26.51 18.52 -0.03
C GLN A 465 -25.12 19.19 -0.02
N SER A 466 -24.35 19.14 1.08
CA SER A 466 -23.09 19.91 1.18
C SER A 466 -21.93 19.32 0.38
N THR A 467 -21.92 18.01 0.07
CA THR A 467 -20.90 17.43 -0.84
C THR A 467 -21.26 17.67 -2.30
N SER A 468 -22.54 17.54 -2.67
CA SER A 468 -23.01 17.85 -4.03
C SER A 468 -22.82 19.33 -4.42
N GLN A 469 -22.96 20.26 -3.47
CA GLN A 469 -22.66 21.69 -3.69
C GLN A 469 -21.15 22.00 -3.75
N MET A 470 -20.28 21.10 -3.28
CA MET A 470 -18.83 21.34 -3.27
C MET A 470 -18.18 21.10 -4.64
N TRP A 471 -18.82 20.31 -5.50
CA TRP A 471 -18.38 20.03 -6.87
C TRP A 471 -19.02 20.99 -7.90
N SER A 472 -20.15 21.63 -7.59
CA SER A 472 -20.85 22.53 -8.51
C SER A 472 -20.11 23.83 -8.81
N ASP A 473 -19.10 24.19 -8.02
CA ASP A 473 -18.24 25.35 -8.25
C ASP A 473 -17.04 25.06 -9.18
N PHE A 474 -16.81 23.79 -9.55
CA PHE A 474 -15.66 23.39 -10.38
C PHE A 474 -16.11 22.92 -11.77
N ASP A 475 -15.67 23.65 -12.79
CA ASP A 475 -15.93 23.35 -14.19
C ASP A 475 -15.08 22.15 -14.66
N ILE A 476 -15.56 20.93 -14.40
CA ILE A 476 -14.94 19.68 -14.85
C ILE A 476 -15.24 19.49 -16.34
N LYS A 477 -14.27 19.88 -17.18
CA LYS A 477 -14.36 19.81 -18.63
C LYS A 477 -13.04 19.40 -19.26
N TYR A 478 -13.10 18.95 -20.51
CA TYR A 478 -11.89 18.80 -21.31
C TYR A 478 -11.25 20.16 -21.57
N LEU A 479 -9.92 20.19 -21.57
CA LEU A 479 -9.16 21.33 -22.03
C LEU A 479 -9.38 21.53 -23.54
N PRO A 480 -9.49 22.78 -24.04
CA PRO A 480 -9.72 23.06 -25.46
C PRO A 480 -8.42 22.99 -26.29
N GLU A 481 -8.57 23.05 -27.61
CA GLU A 481 -7.45 23.28 -28.53
C GLU A 481 -6.80 24.65 -28.26
N GLY A 482 -5.48 24.75 -28.46
CA GLY A 482 -4.70 25.99 -28.21
C GLY A 482 -4.17 26.15 -26.78
N ILE A 483 -4.22 25.09 -25.96
CA ILE A 483 -3.63 25.09 -24.62
C ILE A 483 -2.10 25.11 -24.68
N THR A 484 -1.47 25.80 -23.72
CA THR A 484 -0.02 25.85 -23.60
C THR A 484 0.45 25.12 -22.35
N LEU A 485 1.74 24.81 -22.28
CA LEU A 485 2.33 24.06 -21.15
C LEU A 485 2.12 24.78 -19.82
N GLU A 486 2.09 26.11 -19.82
CA GLU A 486 1.86 26.93 -18.62
C GLU A 486 0.43 26.79 -18.06
N HIS A 487 -0.54 26.41 -18.89
CA HIS A 487 -1.89 26.09 -18.44
C HIS A 487 -1.93 24.73 -17.73
N LEU A 488 -1.07 23.80 -18.14
CA LEU A 488 -1.02 22.45 -17.59
C LEU A 488 -0.19 22.38 -16.31
N LEU A 489 0.98 23.01 -16.35
CA LEU A 489 2.05 22.83 -15.39
C LEU A 489 2.57 24.16 -14.88
N ASN A 490 2.85 24.25 -13.59
CA ASN A 490 3.49 25.43 -12.99
C ASN A 490 4.98 25.20 -12.69
N LYS A 491 5.65 26.25 -12.21
CA LYS A 491 7.10 26.25 -11.92
C LYS A 491 7.55 25.17 -10.93
N ASN A 492 6.67 24.63 -10.10
CA ASN A 492 7.01 23.56 -9.16
C ASN A 492 7.22 22.23 -9.86
N PHE A 493 6.53 22.01 -10.99
CA PHE A 493 6.69 20.79 -11.79
C PHE A 493 8.14 20.61 -12.24
N PHE A 494 8.74 21.68 -12.76
CA PHE A 494 10.11 21.67 -13.27
C PHE A 494 11.19 21.63 -12.17
N LYS A 495 10.82 21.69 -10.90
CA LYS A 495 11.75 21.54 -9.75
C LYS A 495 11.90 20.09 -9.31
N ILE A 496 11.04 19.19 -9.81
CA ILE A 496 10.90 17.81 -9.38
C ILE A 496 11.24 16.92 -10.59
N SER A 497 11.90 15.78 -10.35
CA SER A 497 12.21 14.85 -11.44
C SER A 497 10.94 14.11 -11.93
N PRO A 498 10.80 13.76 -13.23
CA PRO A 498 9.57 13.12 -13.74
C PRO A 498 9.14 11.87 -12.97
N ASN A 499 10.09 10.99 -12.61
CA ASN A 499 9.80 9.78 -11.82
C ASN A 499 9.30 10.12 -10.41
N GLU A 500 9.80 11.21 -9.83
CA GLU A 500 9.36 11.70 -8.53
C GLU A 500 7.97 12.35 -8.61
N ILE A 501 7.59 12.91 -9.76
CA ILE A 501 6.22 13.41 -10.00
C ILE A 501 5.24 12.23 -9.99
N SER A 502 5.50 11.16 -10.74
CA SER A 502 4.66 9.95 -10.73
C SER A 502 4.51 9.36 -9.33
N THR A 503 5.60 9.24 -8.56
CA THR A 503 5.54 8.74 -7.17
C THR A 503 4.78 9.69 -6.24
N ARG A 504 4.91 11.02 -6.42
CA ARG A 504 4.17 12.00 -5.61
C ARG A 504 2.70 12.03 -5.96
N VAL A 505 2.34 11.90 -7.24
CA VAL A 505 0.95 11.74 -7.69
C VAL A 505 0.37 10.47 -7.08
N GLU A 506 1.06 9.34 -7.17
CA GLU A 506 0.63 8.07 -6.58
C GLU A 506 0.45 8.20 -5.06
N THR A 507 1.37 8.89 -4.38
CA THR A 507 1.29 9.15 -2.93
C THR A 507 0.07 10.00 -2.61
N ILE A 508 -0.13 11.12 -3.32
CA ILE A 508 -1.30 12.00 -3.13
C ILE A 508 -2.58 11.20 -3.36
N LEU A 509 -2.67 10.47 -4.46
CA LEU A 509 -3.83 9.68 -4.83
C LEU A 509 -4.14 8.55 -3.83
N ASN A 510 -3.11 7.95 -3.20
CA ASN A 510 -3.26 6.89 -2.20
C ASN A 510 -3.46 7.40 -0.76
N ASP A 511 -2.99 8.60 -0.43
CA ASP A 511 -3.06 9.22 0.90
C ASP A 511 -4.33 10.06 1.11
N ILE A 512 -5.21 10.16 0.12
CA ILE A 512 -6.50 10.85 0.26
C ILE A 512 -7.42 10.07 1.22
N GLU A 513 -7.26 10.32 2.51
CA GLU A 513 -8.26 10.06 3.54
C GLU A 513 -9.33 11.17 3.62
N LEU A 514 -9.33 12.16 2.72
CA LEU A 514 -10.18 13.35 2.85
C LEU A 514 -11.05 13.63 1.62
N ALA A 515 -12.35 13.64 1.89
CA ALA A 515 -13.46 13.75 0.96
C ALA A 515 -13.70 15.16 0.38
N ALA A 516 -12.71 15.80 -0.27
CA ALA A 516 -12.98 17.06 -0.99
C ALA A 516 -12.06 17.28 -2.22
N PRO A 517 -12.64 17.61 -3.41
CA PRO A 517 -11.90 18.02 -4.63
C PRO A 517 -10.85 19.10 -4.39
N ALA A 518 -11.16 20.02 -3.48
CA ALA A 518 -10.28 21.12 -3.10
C ALA A 518 -8.94 20.64 -2.53
N VAL A 519 -8.90 19.49 -1.84
CA VAL A 519 -7.67 18.91 -1.29
C VAL A 519 -6.82 18.29 -2.41
N LEU A 520 -7.47 17.63 -3.38
CA LEU A 520 -6.80 17.07 -4.55
C LEU A 520 -6.18 18.18 -5.41
N LEU A 521 -6.96 19.22 -5.74
CA LEU A 521 -6.50 20.39 -6.50
C LEU A 521 -5.29 21.05 -5.83
N LYS A 522 -5.41 21.32 -4.53
CA LYS A 522 -4.30 21.91 -3.76
C LYS A 522 -3.04 21.03 -3.80
N SER A 523 -3.19 19.73 -3.57
CA SER A 523 -2.06 18.80 -3.53
C SER A 523 -1.39 18.65 -4.90
N PHE A 524 -2.17 18.61 -5.98
CA PHE A 524 -1.66 18.57 -7.35
C PHE A 524 -0.96 19.88 -7.73
N ASN A 525 -1.50 21.02 -7.31
CA ASN A 525 -0.89 22.33 -7.53
C ASN A 525 0.50 22.43 -6.85
N GLU A 526 0.64 21.88 -5.63
CA GLU A 526 1.90 21.85 -4.87
C GLU A 526 3.01 21.06 -5.58
N ILE A 527 2.68 20.01 -6.32
CA ILE A 527 3.64 19.23 -7.12
C ILE A 527 3.78 19.73 -8.55
N GLY A 528 3.04 20.78 -8.92
CA GLY A 528 3.20 21.48 -10.19
C GLY A 528 2.15 21.21 -11.25
N ILE A 529 1.08 20.47 -10.94
CA ILE A 529 -0.04 20.19 -11.84
C ILE A 529 -1.14 21.22 -11.56
N ASN A 530 -1.50 22.04 -12.54
CA ASN A 530 -2.48 23.09 -12.35
C ASN A 530 -3.92 22.56 -12.20
N ASP A 531 -4.77 23.38 -11.59
CA ASP A 531 -6.17 23.08 -11.34
C ASP A 531 -6.96 22.76 -12.62
N VAL A 532 -6.67 23.46 -13.72
CA VAL A 532 -7.31 23.24 -15.02
C VAL A 532 -6.92 21.89 -15.61
N PHE A 533 -5.66 21.48 -15.45
CA PHE A 533 -5.21 20.15 -15.86
C PHE A 533 -5.76 19.06 -14.95
N THR A 534 -5.89 19.34 -13.65
CA THR A 534 -6.54 18.44 -12.70
C THR A 534 -8.02 18.22 -13.06
N ALA A 535 -8.75 19.26 -13.45
CA ALA A 535 -10.12 19.16 -13.93
C ALA A 535 -10.22 18.29 -15.20
N HIS A 536 -9.29 18.47 -16.15
CA HIS A 536 -9.18 17.62 -17.34
C HIS A 536 -8.91 16.16 -16.98
N LEU A 537 -8.01 15.89 -16.02
CA LEU A 537 -7.71 14.54 -15.56
C LEU A 537 -8.93 13.86 -14.95
N ILE A 538 -9.69 14.57 -14.12
CA ILE A 538 -10.94 14.05 -13.54
C ILE A 538 -11.94 13.76 -14.66
N MET A 539 -12.08 14.67 -15.64
CA MET A 539 -12.96 14.48 -16.79
C MET A 539 -12.54 13.28 -17.63
N ALA A 540 -11.26 13.14 -17.98
CA ALA A 540 -10.75 12.06 -18.83
C ALA A 540 -10.79 10.69 -18.13
N ALA A 541 -10.48 10.64 -16.83
CA ALA A 541 -10.42 9.39 -16.07
C ALA A 541 -11.75 8.99 -15.43
N THR A 542 -12.85 9.73 -15.66
CA THR A 542 -14.14 9.49 -14.99
C THR A 542 -14.02 9.56 -13.45
N GLY A 543 -13.06 10.36 -12.97
CA GLY A 543 -12.71 10.43 -11.55
C GLY A 543 -12.09 9.15 -10.96
N ASP A 544 -11.73 8.18 -11.80
CA ASP A 544 -11.06 6.96 -11.34
C ASP A 544 -9.58 7.22 -11.06
N ILE A 545 -9.16 6.95 -9.83
CA ILE A 545 -7.80 7.24 -9.33
C ILE A 545 -6.75 6.45 -10.12
N VAL A 546 -7.04 5.19 -10.47
CA VAL A 546 -6.10 4.35 -11.22
C VAL A 546 -5.94 4.91 -12.62
N ASN A 547 -7.04 5.27 -13.28
CA ASN A 547 -6.99 5.86 -14.61
C ASN A 547 -6.40 7.27 -14.62
N MET A 548 -6.54 8.05 -13.54
CA MET A 548 -5.85 9.33 -13.37
C MET A 548 -4.34 9.15 -13.30
N GLN A 549 -3.86 8.16 -12.53
CA GLN A 549 -2.45 7.80 -12.48
C GLN A 549 -1.94 7.34 -13.86
N VAL A 550 -2.67 6.43 -14.52
CA VAL A 550 -2.33 5.94 -15.86
C VAL A 550 -2.27 7.07 -16.87
N PHE A 551 -3.23 8.01 -16.84
CA PHE A 551 -3.21 9.18 -17.70
C PHE A 551 -1.96 10.02 -17.47
N ILE A 552 -1.66 10.37 -16.20
CA ILE A 552 -0.50 11.20 -15.87
C ILE A 552 0.78 10.51 -16.34
N ASP A 553 0.95 9.22 -16.04
CA ASP A 553 2.13 8.48 -16.45
C ASP A 553 2.27 8.52 -17.98
N GLN A 554 1.23 8.20 -18.73
CA GLN A 554 1.28 8.28 -20.20
C GLN A 554 1.58 9.70 -20.70
N PHE A 555 0.94 10.71 -20.13
CA PHE A 555 1.16 12.11 -20.49
C PHE A 555 2.60 12.56 -20.22
N LEU A 556 3.18 12.19 -19.07
CA LEU A 556 4.57 12.48 -18.71
C LEU A 556 5.57 11.83 -19.66
N HIS A 557 5.25 10.66 -20.21
CA HIS A 557 6.06 10.02 -21.25
C HIS A 557 5.93 10.71 -22.61
N LEU A 558 4.77 11.32 -22.90
CA LEU A 558 4.53 12.02 -24.17
C LEU A 558 5.13 13.44 -24.18
N ILE A 559 5.06 14.19 -23.07
CA ILE A 559 5.52 15.59 -22.97
C ILE A 559 6.89 15.85 -23.61
N PRO A 560 7.95 15.05 -23.36
CA PRO A 560 9.28 15.32 -23.93
C PRO A 560 9.34 15.23 -25.46
N HIS A 561 8.34 14.62 -26.08
CA HIS A 561 8.27 14.36 -27.52
C HIS A 561 7.22 15.22 -28.24
N LEU A 562 6.44 16.01 -27.48
CA LEU A 562 5.43 16.90 -28.02
C LEU A 562 6.04 18.27 -28.31
N SER A 563 5.78 18.79 -29.51
CA SER A 563 5.97 20.21 -29.79
C SER A 563 4.84 21.03 -29.17
N GLU A 564 5.10 22.30 -28.85
CA GLU A 564 4.11 23.16 -28.16
C GLU A 564 2.78 23.27 -28.93
N ASP A 565 2.83 23.23 -30.27
CA ASP A 565 1.67 23.25 -31.16
C ASP A 565 0.86 21.93 -31.17
N LYS A 566 1.43 20.85 -30.63
CA LYS A 566 0.81 19.51 -30.56
C LYS A 566 0.50 19.07 -29.14
N LEU A 567 0.58 19.98 -28.17
CA LEU A 567 0.33 19.65 -26.76
C LEU A 567 -1.10 19.12 -26.54
N TYR A 568 -2.08 19.63 -27.30
CA TYR A 568 -3.46 19.13 -27.26
C TYR A 568 -3.58 17.68 -27.70
N ASP A 569 -2.82 17.25 -28.73
CA ASP A 569 -2.80 15.86 -29.19
C ASP A 569 -2.30 14.93 -28.07
N GLY A 570 -1.35 15.41 -27.26
CA GLY A 570 -0.87 14.70 -26.08
C GLY A 570 -1.91 14.47 -25.00
N LEU A 571 -3.00 15.24 -24.99
CA LEU A 571 -4.13 15.07 -24.08
C LEU A 571 -5.19 14.10 -24.64
N GLN A 572 -5.13 13.75 -25.93
CA GLN A 572 -6.07 12.83 -26.59
C GLN A 572 -5.58 11.38 -26.52
N ILE A 573 -5.49 10.85 -25.31
CA ILE A 573 -5.09 9.45 -25.07
C ILE A 573 -6.27 8.54 -25.42
N GLU A 574 -6.27 7.95 -26.63
CA GLU A 574 -7.41 7.18 -27.16
C GLU A 574 -7.30 5.65 -26.97
N ASP A 575 -6.12 5.09 -26.69
CA ASP A 575 -5.90 3.62 -26.73
C ASP A 575 -5.91 2.94 -25.34
N THR A 576 -6.54 3.57 -24.34
CA THR A 576 -6.54 3.06 -22.96
C THR A 576 -7.96 2.93 -22.41
N ASP A 577 -8.33 1.71 -21.97
CA ASP A 577 -9.60 1.45 -21.30
C ASP A 577 -9.72 2.31 -20.02
N GLY A 578 -10.87 2.95 -19.84
CA GLY A 578 -11.14 3.83 -18.70
C GLY A 578 -10.65 5.28 -18.86
N ILE A 579 -9.88 5.59 -19.91
CA ILE A 579 -9.51 6.96 -20.29
C ILE A 579 -10.39 7.44 -21.44
N TRP A 580 -10.96 8.64 -21.28
CA TRP A 580 -11.95 9.22 -22.17
C TRP A 580 -11.45 10.51 -22.80
N THR A 581 -11.88 10.72 -24.05
CA THR A 581 -11.68 11.95 -24.80
C THR A 581 -13.02 12.50 -25.26
N SER A 582 -13.06 13.78 -25.64
CA SER A 582 -14.26 14.43 -26.20
C SER A 582 -14.82 13.65 -27.40
N LYS A 583 -13.94 13.05 -28.21
CA LYS A 583 -14.31 12.20 -29.35
C LYS A 583 -14.98 10.89 -28.92
N LEU A 584 -14.46 10.22 -27.90
CA LEU A 584 -15.07 9.00 -27.35
C LEU A 584 -16.42 9.29 -26.70
N ASP A 585 -16.57 10.43 -26.05
CA ASP A 585 -17.86 10.89 -25.53
C ASP A 585 -18.86 11.15 -26.65
N ASN A 586 -18.44 11.74 -27.77
CA ASN A 586 -19.30 11.91 -28.93
C ASN A 586 -19.77 10.55 -29.51
N TYR A 587 -18.91 9.53 -29.49
CA TYR A 587 -19.30 8.17 -29.90
C TYR A 587 -20.32 7.55 -28.94
N LEU A 588 -20.15 7.79 -27.64
CA LEU A 588 -21.09 7.34 -26.62
C LEU A 588 -22.45 8.03 -26.75
N LEU A 589 -22.45 9.34 -26.96
CA LEU A 589 -23.65 10.17 -27.09
C LEU A 589 -24.39 9.96 -28.41
N SER A 590 -23.68 9.69 -29.52
CA SER A 590 -24.32 9.44 -30.82
C SER A 590 -25.16 8.16 -30.80
N GLY A 591 -24.77 7.17 -29.99
CA GLY A 591 -25.43 5.87 -29.86
C GLY A 591 -25.49 5.06 -31.16
N SER A 592 -24.78 5.48 -32.21
CA SER A 592 -24.83 4.83 -33.51
C SER A 592 -24.15 3.46 -33.46
N LYS A 593 -24.65 2.47 -34.21
CA LYS A 593 -24.06 1.12 -34.23
C LYS A 593 -22.58 1.13 -34.64
N GLN A 594 -22.19 2.05 -35.51
CA GLN A 594 -20.80 2.17 -35.97
C GLN A 594 -19.91 2.80 -34.90
N ASP A 595 -20.38 3.84 -34.22
CA ASP A 595 -19.60 4.52 -33.18
C ASP A 595 -19.50 3.67 -31.91
N MET A 596 -20.57 2.97 -31.53
CA MET A 596 -20.52 2.01 -30.44
C MET A 596 -19.54 0.86 -30.72
N LYS A 597 -19.40 0.43 -31.98
CA LYS A 597 -18.40 -0.59 -32.36
C LYS A 597 -16.96 -0.06 -32.23
N LYS A 598 -16.72 1.20 -32.61
CA LYS A 598 -15.42 1.85 -32.41
C LYS A 598 -15.11 2.02 -30.92
N LEU A 599 -16.11 2.42 -30.14
CA LEU A 599 -16.00 2.60 -28.70
C LEU A 599 -15.69 1.28 -28.00
N GLN A 600 -16.40 0.20 -28.32
CA GLN A 600 -16.19 -1.14 -27.77
C GLN A 600 -14.86 -1.81 -28.18
N ALA A 601 -14.18 -1.27 -29.20
CA ALA A 601 -12.84 -1.75 -29.56
C ALA A 601 -11.76 -1.29 -28.57
N ILE A 602 -12.05 -0.24 -27.81
CA ILE A 602 -11.11 0.42 -26.89
C ILE A 602 -11.61 0.30 -25.45
N GLN A 603 -12.88 0.62 -25.22
CA GLN A 603 -13.48 0.72 -23.89
C GLN A 603 -14.24 -0.56 -23.55
N SER A 604 -14.00 -1.07 -22.35
CA SER A 604 -14.74 -2.19 -21.80
C SER A 604 -16.21 -1.82 -21.55
N PRO A 605 -17.14 -2.79 -21.57
CA PRO A 605 -18.54 -2.53 -21.25
C PRO A 605 -18.73 -1.80 -19.91
N GLN A 606 -17.88 -2.11 -18.94
CA GLN A 606 -17.86 -1.48 -17.61
C GLN A 606 -17.46 0.00 -17.68
N SER A 607 -16.39 0.33 -18.40
CA SER A 607 -15.96 1.72 -18.60
C SER A 607 -17.04 2.54 -19.29
N ILE A 608 -17.71 1.97 -20.31
CA ILE A 608 -18.80 2.62 -21.05
C ILE A 608 -19.98 2.96 -20.12
N GLU A 609 -20.38 2.02 -19.27
CA GLU A 609 -21.48 2.24 -18.31
C GLU A 609 -21.12 3.28 -17.25
N ALA A 610 -19.90 3.21 -16.70
CA ALA A 610 -19.36 4.21 -15.77
C ALA A 610 -19.42 5.61 -16.36
N ARG A 611 -19.01 5.73 -17.62
CA ARG A 611 -18.94 7.00 -18.31
C ARG A 611 -20.31 7.62 -18.49
N ARG A 612 -21.33 6.81 -18.84
CA ARG A 612 -22.71 7.30 -18.93
C ARG A 612 -23.18 7.90 -17.61
N HIS A 613 -23.01 7.16 -16.51
CA HIS A 613 -23.40 7.65 -15.19
C HIS A 613 -22.64 8.89 -14.73
N PHE A 614 -21.36 8.98 -15.09
CA PHE A 614 -20.55 10.16 -14.84
C PHE A 614 -21.08 11.37 -15.64
N LEU A 615 -21.28 11.22 -16.94
CA LEU A 615 -21.79 12.30 -17.79
C LEU A 615 -23.21 12.75 -17.39
N GLU A 616 -24.09 11.84 -16.96
CA GLU A 616 -25.44 12.15 -16.47
C GLU A 616 -25.45 13.11 -15.26
N LYS A 617 -24.36 13.17 -14.49
CA LYS A 617 -24.24 14.06 -13.33
C LYS A 617 -23.60 15.41 -13.64
N PHE A 618 -22.96 15.52 -14.80
CA PHE A 618 -22.28 16.73 -15.26
C PHE A 618 -22.97 17.40 -16.46
N SER A 619 -24.01 16.76 -17.02
CA SER A 619 -24.97 17.33 -17.97
C SER A 619 -26.13 18.03 -17.26
#